data_AF-A0A7Z8RQF5-F1
#
_entry.id   AF-A0A7Z8RQF5-F1
#
_cell.length_a   1.000
_cell.length_b   1.000
_cell.length_c   1.000
_cell.angle_alpha   90.00
_cell.angle_beta   90.00
_cell.angle_gamma   90.00
#
_symmetry.space_group_name_H-M   'P 1'
#
loop_
_entity.id
_entity.type
_entity.pdbx_description
1 polymer ?
#
loop_
_entity_poly.entity_id
_entity_poly.type
_entity_poly.pdbx_seq_one_letter_code
_entity_poly.pdbx_strand_id
1 'polypeptide(L)' 'MKRFLNTLLQFVVLSIALHLLFDIVGWLVFNAPIQNKQIIISLLTTSWLMYMYRDKFFKAFTSN' A
#
# COMPACT_ATOMS: atom_id res chain seq x y z
N MET A 1 -16.97 11.94 -5.06
CA MET A 1 -15.82 12.43 -5.85
C MET A 1 -14.64 12.89 -4.96
N LYS A 2 -14.76 13.96 -4.16
CA LYS A 2 -13.61 14.50 -3.37
C LYS A 2 -12.89 13.47 -2.49
N ARG A 3 -13.62 12.68 -1.69
CA ARG A 3 -13.03 11.64 -0.82
C ARG A 3 -12.33 10.54 -1.61
N PHE A 4 -12.88 10.14 -2.76
CA PHE A 4 -12.29 9.12 -3.63
C PHE A 4 -10.96 9.60 -4.24
N LEU A 5 -10.94 10.82 -4.78
CA LEU A 5 -9.71 11.43 -5.32
C LEU A 5 -8.63 11.56 -4.25
N ASN A 6 -9.01 11.92 -3.03
CA ASN A 6 -8.05 12.03 -1.92
C ASN A 6 -7.45 10.67 -1.54
N THR A 7 -8.28 9.61 -1.49
CA THR A 7 -7.82 8.24 -1.27
C THR A 7 -6.91 7.75 -2.39
N LEU A 8 -7.22 8.09 -3.64
CA LEU A 8 -6.40 7.73 -4.79
C LEU A 8 -5.04 8.44 -4.75
N LEU A 9 -5.03 9.72 -4.39
CA LEU A 9 -3.80 10.47 -4.17
C LEU A 9 -2.96 9.86 -3.03
N GLN A 10 -3.59 9.52 -1.91
CA GLN A 10 -2.92 8.83 -0.79
C GLN A 10 -2.32 7.49 -1.24
N PHE A 11 -3.01 6.73 -2.09
CA PHE A 11 -2.50 5.48 -2.64
C PHE A 11 -1.26 5.69 -3.52
N VAL A 12 -1.30 6.69 -4.42
CA VAL A 12 -0.15 7.04 -5.27
C VAL A 12 1.04 7.47 -4.42
N VAL A 13 0.83 8.35 -3.44
CA VAL A 13 1.87 8.82 -2.52
C VAL A 13 2.46 7.66 -1.72
N LEU A 14 1.63 6.76 -1.18
CA LEU A 14 2.07 5.59 -0.43
C LEU A 14 2.91 4.65 -1.31
N SER A 15 2.49 4.41 -2.55
CA SER A 15 3.21 3.54 -3.50
C SER A 15 4.61 4.08 -3.82
N ILE A 16 4.72 5.38 -4.10
CA ILE A 16 6.00 6.04 -4.36
C ILE A 16 6.89 5.97 -3.11
N ALA A 17 6.33 6.31 -1.94
CA ALA A 17 7.05 6.26 -0.68
C ALA A 17 7.61 4.85 -0.40
N LEU A 18 6.81 3.80 -0.58
CA LEU A 18 7.26 2.41 -0.39
C LEU A 18 8.40 2.05 -1.34
N HIS A 19 8.30 2.36 -2.63
CA HIS A 19 9.37 2.04 -3.59
C HIS A 19 10.69 2.71 -3.19
N LEU A 20 10.65 4.01 -2.86
CA LEU A 20 11.83 4.75 -2.41
C LEU A 20 12.40 4.17 -1.12
N LEU A 21 11.56 3.83 -0.15
CA LEU A 21 12.00 3.25 1.12
C LEU A 21 12.71 1.91 0.92
N PHE A 22 12.14 1.03 0.09
CA PHE A 22 12.76 -0.26 -0.26
C PHE A 22 14.06 -0.09 -1.02
N ASP A 23 14.16 0.90 -1.91
CA ASP A 23 15.41 1.19 -2.62
C ASP A 23 16.48 1.71 -1.66
N ILE A 24 16.16 2.69 -0.81
CA ILE A 24 17.09 3.22 0.20
C ILE A 24 17.56 2.10 1.13
N VAL A 25 16.65 1.28 1.66
CA VAL A 25 17.00 0.16 2.55
C VAL A 25 17.81 -0.91 1.82
N GLY A 26 17.49 -1.20 0.56
CA GLY A 26 18.27 -2.08 -0.30
C GLY A 26 19.73 -1.67 -0.38
N TRP A 27 19.95 -0.42 -0.77
CA TRP A 27 21.29 0.15 -0.86
C TRP A 27 21.98 0.23 0.49
N LEU A 28 21.27 0.61 1.56
CA LEU A 28 21.88 0.84 2.87
C LEU A 28 22.22 -0.44 3.64
N VAL A 29 21.39 -1.47 3.54
CA VAL A 29 21.54 -2.72 4.32
C VAL A 29 22.23 -3.82 3.53
N PHE A 30 21.92 -3.93 2.24
CA PHE A 30 22.38 -5.03 1.40
C PHE A 30 23.42 -4.60 0.35
N ASN A 31 23.70 -3.29 0.25
CA ASN A 31 24.52 -2.69 -0.82
C ASN A 31 24.06 -3.12 -2.23
N ALA A 32 22.77 -3.43 -2.36
CA ALA A 32 22.17 -3.98 -3.56
C ALA A 32 20.66 -3.70 -3.59
N PRO A 33 20.05 -3.54 -4.79
CA PRO A 33 18.61 -3.37 -4.89
C PRO A 33 17.87 -4.62 -4.41
N ILE A 34 16.78 -4.43 -3.65
CA ILE A 34 15.95 -5.53 -3.15
C ILE A 34 15.22 -6.18 -4.33
N GLN A 35 15.60 -7.42 -4.64
CA GLN A 35 14.90 -8.23 -5.64
C GLN A 35 13.51 -8.60 -5.14
N ASN A 36 12.54 -8.67 -6.06
CA ASN A 36 11.14 -8.99 -5.76
C ASN A 36 10.44 -8.01 -4.79
N LYS A 37 10.97 -6.79 -4.58
CA LYS A 37 10.33 -5.74 -3.77
C LYS A 37 8.88 -5.47 -4.17
N GLN A 38 8.54 -5.65 -5.45
CA GLN A 38 7.21 -5.46 -6.00
C GLN A 38 6.16 -6.40 -5.36
N ILE A 39 6.54 -7.64 -5.02
CA ILE A 39 5.64 -8.60 -4.33
C ILE A 39 5.35 -8.12 -2.92
N ILE A 40 6.37 -7.67 -2.20
CA ILE A 40 6.24 -7.17 -0.82
C ILE A 40 5.41 -5.88 -0.81
N ILE A 41 5.68 -4.96 -1.74
CA ILE A 41 4.92 -3.71 -1.90
C ILE A 41 3.46 -4.00 -2.26
N SER A 42 3.20 -4.98 -3.13
CA SER A 42 1.84 -5.42 -3.47
C SER A 42 1.08 -5.96 -2.25
N LEU A 43 1.73 -6.79 -1.43
CA LEU A 43 1.17 -7.30 -0.18
C LEU A 43 0.81 -6.19 0.81
N LEU A 44 1.72 -5.23 1.00
CA LEU A 44 1.52 -4.10 1.91
C LEU A 44 0.38 -3.18 1.43
N THR A 45 0.36 -2.85 0.14
CA THR A 45 -0.67 -1.98 -0.44
C THR A 45 -2.04 -2.66 -0.49
N THR A 46 -2.11 -3.96 -0.75
CA THR A 46 -3.35 -4.75 -0.68
C THR A 46 -3.87 -4.82 0.76
N SER A 47 -2.99 -5.06 1.73
CA SER A 47 -3.36 -5.07 3.16
C SER A 47 -3.87 -3.71 3.62
N TRP A 48 -3.24 -2.62 3.16
CA TRP A 48 -3.69 -1.25 3.42
C TRP A 48 -5.08 -0.96 2.85
N LEU A 49 -5.33 -1.35 1.58
CA LEU A 49 -6.65 -1.24 0.98
C LEU A 49 -7.69 -2.03 1.79
N MET A 50 -7.38 -3.27 2.14
CA MET A 50 -8.27 -4.11 2.93
C MET A 50 -8.58 -3.50 4.30
N TYR A 51 -7.60 -2.89 4.96
CA TYR A 51 -7.79 -2.13 6.20
C TYR A 51 -8.68 -0.89 6.01
N MET A 52 -8.43 -0.09 4.99
CA MET A 52 -9.19 1.13 4.72
C MET A 52 -10.65 0.84 4.36
N TYR A 53 -10.90 -0.26 3.65
CA TYR A 53 -12.26 -0.69 3.28
C TYR A 53 -12.87 -1.65 4.28
N ARG A 54 -12.15 -2.04 5.34
CA ARG A 54 -12.55 -3.02 6.36
C ARG A 54 -13.98 -2.80 6.84
N ASP A 55 -14.27 -1.60 7.36
CA ASP A 55 -15.58 -1.32 7.97
C ASP A 55 -16.72 -1.34 6.96
N LYS A 56 -16.47 -0.96 5.70
CA LYS A 56 -17.46 -1.06 4.62
C LYS A 56 -17.65 -2.50 4.17
N PHE A 57 -16.57 -3.27 4.13
CA PHE A 57 -16.61 -4.69 3.80
C PHE A 57 -17.44 -5.43 4.85
N PHE A 58 -17.10 -5.30 6.14
CA PHE A 58 -17.87 -5.91 7.22
C PHE A 58 -19.34 -5.49 7.21
N LYS A 59 -19.66 -4.19 7.04
CA LYS A 59 -21.06 -3.75 6.92
C LYS A 59 -21.80 -4.39 5.75
N ALA A 60 -21.16 -4.61 4.61
CA ALA A 60 -21.79 -5.26 3.46
C ALA A 60 -22.07 -6.76 3.68
N PHE A 61 -21.28 -7.44 4.53
CA PHE A 61 -21.46 -8.86 4.85
C PHE A 61 -22.26 -9.13 6.13
N THR A 62 -22.49 -8.09 6.96
CA THR A 62 -23.27 -8.22 8.20
C THR A 62 -24.57 -7.42 8.19
N SER A 63 -24.95 -6.75 7.08
CA SER A 63 -26.27 -6.13 6.97
C SER A 63 -27.31 -7.22 6.70
N ASN A 64 -27.97 -7.65 7.76
CA ASN A 64 -29.15 -8.51 7.72
C ASN A 64 -30.37 -7.73 7.22
#